data_AF-A0A1F1X7J9-F1
#
_entry.id   AF-A0A1F1X7J9-F1
#
_cell.length_a   1.000
_cell.length_b   1.000
_cell.length_c   1.000
_cell.angle_alpha   90.00
_cell.angle_beta   90.00
_cell.angle_gamma   90.00
#
_symmetry.space_group_name_H-M   'P 1'
#
loop_
_entity.id
_entity.type
_entity.pdbx_description
1 polymer ?
#
loop_
_entity_poly.entity_id
_entity_poly.type
_entity_poly.pdbx_seq_one_letter_code
_entity_poly.pdbx_strand_id
1 'polypeptide(L)'
;MTSSVPLADRAGGPDLARGLALLGIALANLVGWLHGSAWTVLLKQQDASAADRVVDVLLALLVDNRGFPLFALLFGYGIGILRRRSLERGERTGLFLRRMLRRFAVLLAIGLAHAILLFSGDVLMPYAIIGLLCAVLVTRHRLLLAAAALITLPALGVWGWVDGTIGLGGSTGYAAASAPDYLTGVGIRAPEALRDTLLAPIEEIGLLSPMALGALMARGAVLEDVPAHRRRLGWLARWGLAIGLVGAVPLAAVLVLDPAHARLDAEIVLGVLGVLHQVSGLAGAVGLAAGTAHDLYSVQR
;
A
#
# COMPACT_ATOMS: atom_id res chain seq x y z
N MET A 1 32.83 -7.24 2.83
CA MET A 1 32.13 -8.18 3.74
C MET A 1 30.86 -7.52 4.22
N THR A 2 29.69 -8.02 3.84
CA THR A 2 28.40 -7.50 4.31
C THR A 2 28.01 -8.28 5.56
N SER A 3 28.48 -7.86 6.73
CA SER A 3 27.84 -8.33 7.96
C SER A 3 26.41 -7.77 7.98
N SER A 4 25.44 -8.68 8.04
CA SER A 4 24.07 -8.29 8.37
C SER A 4 24.09 -7.64 9.75
N VAL A 5 23.35 -6.53 9.91
CA VAL A 5 23.16 -5.89 11.21
C VAL A 5 22.64 -6.95 12.21
N PRO A 6 23.29 -7.13 13.38
CA PRO A 6 22.83 -8.04 14.43
C PRO A 6 21.36 -7.80 14.77
N LEU A 7 20.61 -8.85 15.12
CA LEU A 7 19.17 -8.73 15.44
C LEU A 7 18.91 -7.74 16.58
N ALA A 8 19.82 -7.64 17.56
CA ALA A 8 19.76 -6.68 18.67
C ALA A 8 19.87 -5.21 18.23
N ASP A 9 20.47 -4.95 17.07
CA ASP A 9 20.67 -3.60 16.51
C ASP A 9 19.61 -3.22 15.47
N ARG A 10 18.58 -4.07 15.27
CA ARG A 10 17.47 -3.79 14.35
C ARG A 10 16.35 -3.06 15.08
N ALA A 11 15.83 -2.02 14.45
CA ALA A 11 14.61 -1.37 14.91
C ALA A 11 13.41 -2.31 14.71
N GLY A 12 12.99 -3.00 15.78
CA GLY A 12 11.91 -3.99 15.75
C GLY A 12 10.56 -3.40 15.34
N GLY A 13 10.29 -2.12 15.63
CA GLY A 13 9.06 -1.42 15.27
C GLY A 13 8.76 -1.41 13.78
N PRO A 14 9.67 -0.87 12.95
CA PRO A 14 9.56 -0.93 11.49
C PRO A 14 9.46 -2.36 10.93
N ASP A 15 10.13 -3.35 11.54
CA ASP A 15 10.07 -4.74 11.05
C ASP A 15 8.73 -5.40 11.34
N LEU A 16 8.16 -5.21 12.54
CA LEU A 16 6.80 -5.64 12.87
C LEU A 16 5.78 -4.96 11.95
N ALA A 17 5.92 -3.66 11.72
CA ALA A 17 5.03 -2.93 10.81
C ALA A 17 5.05 -3.48 9.38
N ARG A 18 6.23 -3.92 8.88
CA ARG A 18 6.32 -4.58 7.58
C ARG A 18 5.59 -5.92 7.56
N GLY A 19 5.73 -6.73 8.62
CA GLY A 19 5.00 -7.99 8.75
C GLY A 19 3.48 -7.79 8.74
N LEU A 20 2.99 -6.81 9.51
CA LEU A 20 1.56 -6.43 9.52
C LEU A 20 1.09 -5.93 8.16
N ALA A 21 1.91 -5.14 7.46
CA ALA A 21 1.60 -4.64 6.14
C ALA A 21 1.43 -5.78 5.12
N LEU A 22 2.36 -6.75 5.12
CA LEU A 22 2.31 -7.91 4.23
C LEU A 22 1.13 -8.83 4.53
N LEU A 23 0.83 -9.08 5.82
CA LEU A 23 -0.36 -9.82 6.22
C LEU A 23 -1.64 -9.10 5.73
N GLY A 24 -1.72 -7.79 5.90
CA GLY A 24 -2.87 -7.02 5.46
C GLY A 24 -3.05 -7.04 3.94
N ILE A 25 -1.96 -6.90 3.18
CA ILE A 25 -1.99 -7.01 1.71
C ILE A 25 -2.47 -8.41 1.30
N ALA A 26 -1.96 -9.46 1.94
CA ALA A 26 -2.38 -10.83 1.63
C ALA A 26 -3.89 -11.02 1.88
N LEU A 27 -4.40 -10.62 3.04
CA LEU A 27 -5.81 -10.73 3.39
C LEU A 27 -6.72 -9.93 2.46
N ALA A 28 -6.35 -8.70 2.11
CA ALA A 28 -7.11 -7.85 1.20
C ALA A 28 -7.24 -8.47 -0.21
N ASN A 29 -6.20 -9.16 -0.67
CA ASN A 29 -6.15 -9.72 -2.02
C ASN A 29 -6.73 -11.15 -2.15
N LEU A 30 -7.12 -11.80 -1.05
CA LEU A 30 -7.76 -13.13 -1.13
C LEU A 30 -9.01 -13.11 -1.99
N VAL A 31 -9.72 -11.97 -2.02
CA VAL A 31 -10.93 -11.77 -2.80
C VAL A 31 -10.73 -11.92 -4.31
N GLY A 32 -9.50 -11.70 -4.80
CA GLY A 32 -9.16 -11.85 -6.21
C GLY A 32 -9.26 -13.29 -6.73
N TRP A 33 -9.24 -14.26 -5.83
CA TRP A 33 -9.36 -15.68 -6.19
C TRP A 33 -10.80 -16.18 -6.17
N LEU A 34 -11.73 -15.36 -5.68
CA LEU A 34 -13.15 -15.65 -5.73
C LEU A 34 -13.71 -15.22 -7.08
N HIS A 35 -14.52 -16.09 -7.70
CA HIS A 35 -15.14 -15.81 -8.98
C HIS A 35 -16.56 -16.38 -9.06
N GLY A 36 -17.37 -15.84 -9.96
CA GLY A 36 -18.72 -16.34 -10.27
C GLY A 36 -19.85 -15.63 -9.53
N SER A 37 -19.53 -14.67 -8.68
CA SER A 37 -20.49 -13.73 -8.10
C SER A 37 -20.05 -12.30 -8.38
N ALA A 38 -21.02 -11.42 -8.62
CA ALA A 38 -20.77 -10.02 -8.88
C ALA A 38 -20.08 -9.37 -7.68
N TRP A 39 -19.18 -8.44 -7.96
CA TRP A 39 -18.55 -7.65 -6.90
C TRP A 39 -19.49 -6.58 -6.35
N THR A 40 -19.28 -6.25 -5.08
CA THR A 40 -19.73 -5.01 -4.45
C THR A 40 -18.51 -4.08 -4.29
N VAL A 41 -18.53 -3.16 -3.32
CA VAL A 41 -17.36 -2.33 -2.98
C VAL A 41 -16.18 -3.19 -2.51
N LEU A 42 -14.95 -2.70 -2.67
CA LEU A 42 -13.71 -3.37 -2.23
C LEU A 42 -13.54 -4.80 -2.80
N LEU A 43 -14.08 -5.04 -4.01
CA LEU A 43 -14.08 -6.34 -4.71
C LEU A 43 -14.81 -7.47 -3.96
N LYS A 44 -15.51 -7.19 -2.85
CA LYS A 44 -16.18 -8.25 -2.06
C LYS A 44 -17.33 -8.86 -2.85
N GLN A 45 -17.70 -10.12 -2.58
CA GLN A 45 -18.80 -10.77 -3.30
C GLN A 45 -20.15 -10.18 -2.86
N GLN A 46 -21.05 -9.93 -3.81
CA GLN A 46 -22.37 -9.36 -3.56
C GLN A 46 -23.27 -10.30 -2.75
N ASP A 47 -23.20 -11.60 -3.02
CA ASP A 47 -24.04 -12.65 -2.43
C ASP A 47 -23.36 -13.41 -1.27
N ALA A 48 -22.33 -12.81 -0.66
CA ALA A 48 -21.59 -13.40 0.45
C ALA A 48 -22.52 -13.85 1.60
N SER A 49 -22.20 -14.99 2.23
CA SER A 49 -22.93 -15.48 3.39
C SER A 49 -22.86 -14.50 4.57
N ALA A 50 -23.71 -14.65 5.57
CA ALA A 50 -23.67 -13.77 6.75
C ALA A 50 -22.31 -13.84 7.48
N ALA A 51 -21.69 -15.02 7.55
CA ALA A 51 -20.38 -15.18 8.16
C ALA A 51 -19.28 -14.50 7.33
N ASP A 52 -19.28 -14.69 6.01
CA ASP A 52 -18.33 -14.05 5.11
C ASP A 52 -18.50 -12.53 5.14
N ARG A 53 -19.73 -12.04 5.23
CA ARG A 53 -20.01 -10.60 5.33
C ARG A 53 -19.43 -9.98 6.60
N VAL A 54 -19.45 -10.69 7.73
CA VAL A 54 -18.78 -10.23 8.96
C VAL A 54 -17.28 -10.11 8.73
N VAL A 55 -16.67 -11.08 8.06
CA VAL A 55 -15.24 -11.04 7.70
C VAL A 55 -14.96 -9.88 6.75
N ASP A 56 -15.77 -9.67 5.72
CA ASP A 56 -15.65 -8.57 4.76
C ASP A 56 -15.67 -7.21 5.46
N VAL A 57 -16.58 -7.02 6.42
CA VAL A 57 -16.65 -5.78 7.21
C VAL A 57 -15.42 -5.60 8.09
N LEU A 58 -14.93 -6.66 8.73
CA LEU A 58 -13.71 -6.59 9.54
C LEU A 58 -12.49 -6.24 8.67
N LEU A 59 -12.37 -6.85 7.48
CA LEU A 59 -11.31 -6.53 6.53
C LEU A 59 -11.44 -5.09 6.02
N ALA A 60 -12.66 -4.66 5.66
CA ALA A 60 -12.92 -3.29 5.18
C ALA A 60 -12.54 -2.23 6.23
N LEU A 61 -12.78 -2.51 7.52
CA LEU A 61 -12.46 -1.57 8.60
C LEU A 61 -10.98 -1.57 8.98
N LEU A 62 -10.36 -2.75 9.06
CA LEU A 62 -9.06 -2.95 9.72
C LEU A 62 -7.90 -3.21 8.76
N VAL A 63 -8.17 -3.64 7.53
CA VAL A 63 -7.15 -4.19 6.62
C VAL A 63 -7.11 -3.47 5.28
N ASP A 64 -8.24 -3.44 4.57
CA ASP A 64 -8.35 -2.88 3.22
C ASP A 64 -7.89 -1.43 3.22
N ASN A 65 -7.03 -1.06 2.27
CA ASN A 65 -6.47 0.29 2.15
C ASN A 65 -5.65 0.79 3.35
N ARG A 66 -5.20 -0.10 4.25
CA ARG A 66 -4.18 0.20 5.28
C ARG A 66 -2.87 -0.54 5.06
N GLY A 67 -2.94 -1.83 4.71
CA GLY A 67 -1.76 -2.67 4.51
C GLY A 67 -0.86 -2.16 3.39
N PHE A 68 -1.45 -1.83 2.24
CA PHE A 68 -0.70 -1.32 1.09
C PHE A 68 -0.06 0.05 1.33
N PRO A 69 -0.77 1.09 1.82
CA PRO A 69 -0.13 2.37 2.14
C PRO A 69 0.93 2.25 3.23
N LEU A 70 0.75 1.34 4.21
CA LEU A 70 1.75 1.04 5.24
C LEU A 70 3.02 0.45 4.63
N PHE A 71 2.88 -0.52 3.72
CA PHE A 71 4.02 -1.12 3.04
C PHE A 71 4.76 -0.08 2.20
N ALA A 72 4.05 0.72 1.41
CA ALA A 72 4.62 1.82 0.63
C ALA A 72 5.35 2.85 1.50
N LEU A 73 4.76 3.25 2.63
CA LEU A 73 5.37 4.16 3.59
C LEU A 73 6.68 3.58 4.14
N LEU A 74 6.69 2.34 4.59
CA LEU A 74 7.88 1.68 5.14
C LEU A 74 8.94 1.40 4.07
N PHE A 75 8.52 1.20 2.83
CA PHE A 75 9.40 1.05 1.68
C PHE A 75 10.14 2.37 1.38
N GLY A 76 9.41 3.47 1.30
CA GLY A 76 9.97 4.82 1.19
C GLY A 76 10.86 5.20 2.38
N TYR A 77 10.46 4.83 3.60
CA TYR A 77 11.30 4.97 4.80
C TYR A 77 12.63 4.21 4.66
N GLY A 78 12.59 2.98 4.13
CA GLY A 78 13.77 2.18 3.82
C GLY A 78 14.70 2.84 2.79
N ILE A 79 14.15 3.42 1.73
CA ILE A 79 14.91 4.22 0.74
C ILE A 79 15.60 5.40 1.42
N GLY A 80 14.89 6.11 2.31
CA GLY A 80 15.43 7.21 3.11
C GLY A 80 16.60 6.79 4.00
N ILE A 81 16.48 5.66 4.72
CA ILE A 81 17.59 5.11 5.51
C ILE A 81 18.79 4.78 4.61
N LEU A 82 18.56 4.13 3.46
CA LEU A 82 19.62 3.79 2.52
C LEU A 82 20.36 5.04 2.01
N ARG A 83 19.64 6.15 1.81
CA ARG A 83 20.23 7.44 1.44
C ARG A 83 21.02 8.05 2.60
N ARG A 84 20.50 8.02 3.83
CA ARG A 84 21.21 8.53 5.01
C ARG A 84 22.54 7.80 5.23
N ARG A 85 22.51 6.47 5.22
CA ARG A 85 23.72 5.62 5.29
C ARG A 85 24.67 5.80 4.10
N SER A 86 24.15 6.17 2.94
CA SER A 86 24.95 6.50 1.75
C SER A 86 25.75 7.78 1.99
N LEU A 87 25.10 8.82 2.53
CA LEU A 87 25.74 10.09 2.89
C LEU A 87 26.78 9.93 4.00
N GLU A 88 26.48 9.16 5.04
CA GLU A 88 27.42 8.85 6.14
C GLU A 88 28.71 8.19 5.63
N ARG A 89 28.63 7.38 4.58
CA ARG A 89 29.80 6.74 3.93
C ARG A 89 30.48 7.61 2.87
N GLY A 90 30.02 8.84 2.63
CA GLY A 90 30.51 9.70 1.55
C GLY A 90 30.23 9.16 0.14
N GLU A 91 29.24 8.30 -0.03
CA GLU A 91 28.89 7.73 -1.35
C GLU A 91 28.30 8.82 -2.27
N ARG A 92 28.92 9.00 -3.44
CA ARG A 92 28.45 9.96 -4.46
C ARG A 92 27.02 9.63 -4.89
N THR A 93 26.20 10.66 -5.10
CA THR A 93 24.79 10.50 -5.49
C THR A 93 24.59 9.61 -6.72
N GLY A 94 25.45 9.71 -7.74
CA GLY A 94 25.37 8.85 -8.92
C GLY A 94 25.59 7.35 -8.62
N LEU A 95 26.48 7.01 -7.68
CA LEU A 95 26.71 5.63 -7.27
C LEU A 95 25.51 5.07 -6.50
N PHE A 96 24.92 5.90 -5.63
CA PHE A 96 23.68 5.56 -4.93
C PHE A 96 22.55 5.25 -5.92
N LEU A 97 22.31 6.13 -6.90
CA LEU A 97 21.26 5.93 -7.90
C LEU A 97 21.51 4.70 -8.77
N ARG A 98 22.75 4.44 -9.20
CA ARG A 98 23.10 3.22 -9.94
C ARG A 98 22.87 1.95 -9.11
N ARG A 99 23.11 2.00 -7.80
CA ARG A 99 22.81 0.90 -6.87
C ARG A 99 21.30 0.69 -6.72
N MET A 100 20.51 1.75 -6.61
CA MET A 100 19.05 1.67 -6.54
C MET A 100 18.44 1.16 -7.85
N LEU A 101 18.92 1.65 -9.00
CA LEU A 101 18.49 1.18 -10.31
C LEU A 101 18.67 -0.33 -10.46
N ARG A 102 19.84 -0.88 -10.07
CA ARG A 102 20.05 -2.34 -10.13
C ARG A 102 19.10 -3.11 -9.23
N ARG A 103 18.83 -2.62 -8.02
CA ARG A 103 17.90 -3.27 -7.08
C ARG A 103 16.47 -3.24 -7.60
N PHE A 104 16.04 -2.11 -8.15
CA PHE A 104 14.69 -1.97 -8.68
C PHE A 104 14.54 -2.64 -10.05
N ALA A 105 15.59 -2.77 -10.86
CA ALA A 105 15.54 -3.59 -12.07
C ALA A 105 15.33 -5.08 -11.74
N VAL A 106 15.99 -5.59 -10.70
CA VAL A 106 15.75 -6.96 -10.20
C VAL A 106 14.33 -7.09 -9.65
N LEU A 107 13.87 -6.12 -8.84
CA LEU A 107 12.51 -6.14 -8.31
C LEU A 107 11.46 -6.08 -9.43
N LEU A 108 11.68 -5.27 -10.46
CA LEU A 108 10.83 -5.17 -11.64
C LEU A 108 10.78 -6.48 -12.41
N ALA A 109 11.91 -7.15 -12.61
CA ALA A 109 11.96 -8.45 -13.29
C ALA A 109 11.19 -9.52 -12.50
N ILE A 110 11.32 -9.54 -11.17
CA ILE A 110 10.57 -10.44 -10.30
C ILE A 110 9.07 -10.10 -10.34
N GLY A 111 8.72 -8.82 -10.25
CA GLY A 111 7.33 -8.36 -10.32
C GLY A 111 6.68 -8.69 -11.66
N LEU A 112 7.38 -8.50 -12.77
CA LEU A 112 6.88 -8.86 -14.10
C LEU A 112 6.68 -10.37 -14.23
N ALA A 113 7.62 -11.18 -13.76
CA ALA A 113 7.46 -12.63 -13.73
C ALA A 113 6.27 -13.04 -12.85
N HIS A 114 6.10 -12.40 -11.69
CA HIS A 114 4.97 -12.64 -10.79
C HIS A 114 3.63 -12.23 -11.41
N ALA A 115 3.55 -11.06 -12.06
CA ALA A 115 2.34 -10.57 -12.71
C ALA A 115 1.88 -11.51 -13.83
N ILE A 116 2.82 -11.98 -14.65
CA ILE A 116 2.53 -12.84 -15.80
C ILE A 116 2.21 -14.28 -15.37
N LEU A 117 2.98 -14.83 -14.42
CA LEU A 117 2.92 -16.25 -14.06
C LEU A 117 1.98 -16.53 -12.90
N LEU A 118 1.80 -15.61 -11.95
CA LEU A 118 1.16 -15.88 -10.66
C LEU A 118 -0.13 -15.08 -10.42
N PHE A 119 -0.16 -13.75 -10.59
CA PHE A 119 -1.34 -12.96 -10.19
C PHE A 119 -1.43 -11.59 -10.88
N SER A 120 -2.61 -11.20 -11.39
CA SER A 120 -2.82 -9.90 -12.05
C SER A 120 -2.62 -8.69 -11.11
N GLY A 121 -2.92 -8.82 -9.81
CA GLY A 121 -2.74 -7.74 -8.83
C GLY A 121 -1.32 -7.65 -8.26
N ASP A 122 -0.28 -7.66 -9.10
CA ASP A 122 1.10 -7.61 -8.65
C ASP A 122 1.46 -6.27 -7.97
N VAL A 123 2.13 -6.35 -6.82
CA VAL A 123 2.56 -5.19 -6.05
C VAL A 123 4.05 -4.88 -6.28
N LEU A 124 4.85 -5.83 -6.75
CA LEU A 124 6.30 -5.67 -6.84
C LEU A 124 6.70 -4.73 -7.99
N MET A 125 6.05 -4.86 -9.15
CA MET A 125 6.28 -4.05 -10.34
C MET A 125 6.03 -2.56 -10.07
N PRO A 126 4.86 -2.13 -9.54
CA PRO A 126 4.64 -0.73 -9.19
C PRO A 126 5.65 -0.18 -8.19
N TYR A 127 6.05 -0.99 -7.21
CA TYR A 127 7.03 -0.60 -6.20
C TYR A 127 8.43 -0.42 -6.76
N ALA A 128 8.81 -1.20 -7.77
CA ALA A 128 10.08 -1.01 -8.46
C ALA A 128 10.12 0.33 -9.21
N ILE A 129 9.04 0.66 -9.93
CA ILE A 129 8.95 1.87 -10.77
C ILE A 129 8.84 3.12 -9.90
N ILE A 130 7.84 3.17 -9.02
CA ILE A 130 7.59 4.33 -8.15
C ILE A 130 8.68 4.43 -7.08
N GLY A 131 9.22 3.30 -6.62
CA GLY A 131 10.38 3.25 -5.74
C GLY A 131 11.62 3.90 -6.34
N LEU A 132 11.89 3.67 -7.63
CA LEU A 132 12.99 4.32 -8.33
C LEU A 132 12.79 5.83 -8.40
N LEU A 133 11.57 6.29 -8.69
CA LEU A 133 11.23 7.71 -8.66
C LEU A 133 11.44 8.31 -7.25
N CYS A 134 10.98 7.62 -6.20
CA CYS A 134 11.23 8.03 -4.81
C CYS A 134 12.73 8.07 -4.49
N ALA A 135 13.53 7.12 -4.98
CA ALA A 135 14.99 7.10 -4.81
C ALA A 135 15.70 8.24 -5.56
N VAL A 136 15.14 8.74 -6.67
CA VAL A 136 15.62 9.98 -7.28
C VAL A 136 15.27 11.17 -6.39
N LEU A 137 14.03 11.28 -5.94
CA LEU A 137 13.56 12.42 -5.14
C LEU A 137 14.26 12.53 -3.78
N VAL A 138 14.63 11.42 -3.15
CA VAL A 138 15.35 11.43 -1.86
C VAL A 138 16.75 12.04 -1.97
N THR A 139 17.32 12.10 -3.17
CA THR A 139 18.61 12.78 -3.41
C THR A 139 18.48 14.30 -3.49
N ARG A 140 17.25 14.82 -3.57
CA ARG A 140 16.95 16.24 -3.73
C ARG A 140 16.57 16.91 -2.40
N HIS A 141 16.16 18.16 -2.49
CA HIS A 141 15.69 18.94 -1.34
C HIS A 141 14.42 18.33 -0.74
N ARG A 142 14.27 18.41 0.60
CA ARG A 142 13.13 17.80 1.32
C ARG A 142 11.77 18.32 0.85
N LEU A 143 11.72 19.56 0.37
CA LEU A 143 10.49 20.15 -0.14
C LEU A 143 9.95 19.42 -1.38
N LEU A 144 10.81 18.82 -2.20
CA LEU A 144 10.35 18.04 -3.36
C LEU A 144 9.67 16.73 -2.93
N LEU A 145 10.15 16.08 -1.87
CA LEU A 145 9.46 14.93 -1.30
C LEU A 145 8.11 15.33 -0.70
N ALA A 146 8.05 16.47 0.00
CA ALA A 146 6.80 16.98 0.57
C ALA A 146 5.79 17.36 -0.52
N ALA A 147 6.27 18.03 -1.58
CA ALA A 147 5.45 18.35 -2.74
C ALA A 147 4.99 17.09 -3.46
N ALA A 148 5.86 16.11 -3.69
CA ALA A 148 5.48 14.83 -4.29
C ALA A 148 4.44 14.09 -3.44
N ALA A 149 4.60 14.07 -2.11
CA ALA A 149 3.64 13.46 -1.21
C ALA A 149 2.25 14.12 -1.27
N LEU A 150 2.21 15.44 -1.42
CA LEU A 150 0.95 16.18 -1.50
C LEU A 150 0.30 16.11 -2.89
N ILE A 151 1.08 16.29 -3.94
CA ILE A 151 0.60 16.36 -5.34
C ILE A 151 0.07 15.01 -5.82
N THR A 152 0.64 13.90 -5.35
CA THR A 152 0.21 12.55 -5.76
C THR A 152 -0.92 11.99 -4.90
N LEU A 153 -1.32 12.68 -3.83
CA LEU A 153 -2.37 12.21 -2.92
C LEU A 153 -3.73 12.04 -3.61
N PRO A 154 -4.16 12.95 -4.51
CA PRO A 154 -5.38 12.74 -5.28
C PRO A 154 -5.35 11.47 -6.15
N ALA A 155 -4.19 11.14 -6.73
CA ALA A 155 -4.03 9.91 -7.52
C ALA A 155 -4.17 8.66 -6.65
N LEU A 156 -3.73 8.71 -5.38
CA LEU A 156 -4.05 7.65 -4.42
C LEU A 156 -5.56 7.55 -4.19
N GLY A 157 -6.26 8.69 -4.10
CA GLY A 157 -7.72 8.74 -3.98
C GLY A 157 -8.48 8.13 -5.17
N VAL A 158 -7.94 8.20 -6.38
CA VAL A 158 -8.53 7.56 -7.58
C VAL A 158 -8.69 6.05 -7.38
N TRP A 159 -7.77 5.39 -6.67
CA TRP A 159 -7.94 3.97 -6.35
C TRP A 159 -9.09 3.73 -5.38
N GLY A 160 -9.25 4.62 -4.41
CA GLY A 160 -10.42 4.64 -3.55
C GLY A 160 -11.70 4.79 -4.35
N TRP A 161 -11.73 5.66 -5.36
CA TRP A 161 -12.87 5.79 -6.27
C TRP A 161 -13.20 4.45 -6.91
N VAL A 162 -12.21 3.78 -7.51
CA VAL A 162 -12.36 2.45 -8.11
C VAL A 162 -12.91 1.46 -7.09
N ASP A 163 -12.33 1.37 -5.91
CA ASP A 163 -12.79 0.48 -4.83
C ASP A 163 -14.26 0.73 -4.44
N GLY A 164 -14.71 1.98 -4.49
CA GLY A 164 -16.10 2.34 -4.22
C GLY A 164 -17.05 1.98 -5.35
N THR A 165 -16.61 2.09 -6.60
CA THR A 165 -17.50 1.96 -7.77
C THR A 165 -17.40 0.62 -8.48
N ILE A 166 -16.43 -0.23 -8.13
CA ILE A 166 -16.13 -1.46 -8.87
C ILE A 166 -17.33 -2.42 -8.97
N GLY A 167 -18.21 -2.43 -7.96
CA GLY A 167 -19.42 -3.24 -7.95
C GLY A 167 -20.52 -2.79 -8.91
N LEU A 168 -20.45 -1.56 -9.46
CA LEU A 168 -21.40 -1.09 -10.47
C LEU A 168 -21.15 -1.71 -11.86
N GLY A 169 -19.93 -2.20 -12.10
CA GLY A 169 -19.52 -2.74 -13.40
C GLY A 169 -19.96 -4.18 -13.68
N GLY A 170 -20.56 -4.87 -12.69
CA GLY A 170 -21.01 -6.25 -12.84
C GLY A 170 -19.91 -7.30 -13.03
N SER A 171 -18.65 -6.93 -12.80
CA SER A 171 -17.52 -7.87 -12.83
C SER A 171 -17.69 -8.95 -11.76
N THR A 172 -17.31 -10.19 -12.09
CA THR A 172 -17.50 -11.35 -11.23
C THR A 172 -16.18 -12.00 -10.79
N GLY A 173 -15.06 -11.29 -10.88
CA GLY A 173 -13.73 -11.84 -10.61
C GLY A 173 -12.66 -11.31 -11.57
N TYR A 174 -11.39 -11.64 -11.31
CA TYR A 174 -10.33 -11.42 -12.29
C TYR A 174 -10.47 -12.43 -13.44
N ALA A 175 -10.44 -11.93 -14.68
CA ALA A 175 -10.58 -12.75 -15.88
C ALA A 175 -9.58 -13.92 -15.91
N ALA A 176 -8.32 -13.66 -15.53
CA ALA A 176 -7.28 -14.69 -15.44
C ALA A 176 -7.54 -15.74 -14.36
N ALA A 177 -8.22 -15.40 -13.26
CA ALA A 177 -8.61 -16.35 -12.21
C ALA A 177 -9.78 -17.26 -12.65
N SER A 178 -10.64 -16.77 -13.54
CA SER A 178 -11.73 -17.53 -14.16
C SER A 178 -11.33 -18.28 -15.45
N ALA A 179 -10.05 -18.27 -15.82
CA ALA A 179 -9.59 -18.93 -17.05
C ALA A 179 -9.73 -20.47 -16.97
N PRO A 180 -10.03 -21.15 -18.08
CA PRO A 180 -10.26 -22.60 -18.08
C PRO A 180 -9.00 -23.43 -17.76
N ASP A 181 -7.82 -22.86 -18.02
CA ASP A 181 -6.54 -23.49 -17.75
C ASP A 181 -5.45 -22.42 -17.49
N TYR A 182 -4.33 -22.87 -16.93
CA TYR A 182 -3.22 -22.00 -16.55
C TYR A 182 -2.61 -21.25 -17.73
N LEU A 183 -2.45 -21.88 -18.90
CA LEU A 183 -1.83 -21.24 -20.05
C LEU A 183 -2.73 -20.15 -20.64
N THR A 184 -4.03 -20.38 -20.66
CA THR A 184 -5.01 -19.33 -20.99
C THR A 184 -4.91 -18.17 -20.00
N GLY A 185 -4.80 -18.44 -18.69
CA GLY A 185 -4.59 -17.41 -17.67
C GLY A 185 -3.27 -16.63 -17.83
N VAL A 186 -2.18 -17.28 -18.24
CA VAL A 186 -0.92 -16.61 -18.62
C VAL A 186 -1.13 -15.73 -19.85
N GLY A 187 -1.89 -16.20 -20.85
CA GLY A 187 -2.22 -15.44 -22.06
C GLY A 187 -3.02 -14.16 -21.79
N ILE A 188 -3.84 -14.15 -20.74
CA ILE A 188 -4.55 -12.95 -20.26
C ILE A 188 -3.60 -12.02 -19.50
N ARG A 189 -2.82 -12.55 -18.56
CA ARG A 189 -1.94 -11.75 -17.69
C ARG A 189 -0.74 -11.14 -18.40
N ALA A 190 -0.21 -11.78 -19.44
CA ALA A 190 0.96 -11.30 -20.16
C ALA A 190 0.76 -9.90 -20.79
N PRO A 191 -0.29 -9.65 -21.59
CA PRO A 191 -0.56 -8.31 -22.12
C PRO A 191 -0.99 -7.31 -21.02
N GLU A 192 -1.74 -7.74 -20.00
CA GLU A 192 -2.09 -6.92 -18.83
C GLU A 192 -0.84 -6.41 -18.13
N ALA A 193 0.07 -7.31 -17.75
CA ALA A 193 1.31 -6.95 -17.07
C ALA A 193 2.19 -5.99 -17.89
N LEU A 194 2.23 -6.13 -19.22
CA LEU A 194 2.96 -5.21 -20.08
C LEU A 194 2.29 -3.83 -20.13
N ARG A 195 0.96 -3.78 -20.31
CA ARG A 195 0.17 -2.53 -20.25
C ARG A 195 0.41 -1.81 -18.93
N ASP A 196 0.25 -2.54 -17.82
CA ASP A 196 0.34 -1.98 -16.48
C ASP A 196 1.77 -1.52 -16.18
N THR A 197 2.79 -2.23 -16.68
CA THR A 197 4.19 -1.77 -16.58
C THR A 197 4.41 -0.44 -17.32
N LEU A 198 3.83 -0.27 -18.51
CA LEU A 198 3.96 0.96 -19.30
C LEU A 198 3.20 2.13 -18.67
N LEU A 199 2.03 1.85 -18.09
CA LEU A 199 1.14 2.87 -17.51
C LEU A 199 1.41 3.13 -16.03
N ALA A 200 2.18 2.28 -15.34
CA ALA A 200 2.50 2.42 -13.92
C ALA A 200 2.98 3.83 -13.51
N PRO A 201 3.84 4.56 -14.26
CA PRO A 201 4.21 5.93 -13.88
C PRO A 201 3.02 6.90 -13.76
N ILE A 202 1.87 6.55 -14.34
CA ILE A 202 0.63 7.34 -14.33
C ILE A 202 -0.40 6.69 -13.41
N GLU A 203 -0.73 5.41 -13.61
CA GLU A 203 -1.78 4.70 -12.86
C GLU A 203 -1.37 4.42 -11.40
N GLU A 204 -0.07 4.22 -11.16
CA GLU A 204 0.49 3.88 -9.84
C GLU A 204 1.10 5.08 -9.13
N ILE A 205 1.03 6.29 -9.70
CA ILE A 205 1.72 7.46 -9.15
C ILE A 205 1.25 7.82 -7.74
N GLY A 206 0.03 7.41 -7.35
CA GLY A 206 -0.51 7.53 -6.00
C GLY A 206 0.36 6.86 -4.93
N LEU A 207 1.10 5.80 -5.26
CA LEU A 207 2.08 5.15 -4.37
C LEU A 207 3.16 6.09 -3.88
N LEU A 208 3.48 7.12 -4.67
CA LEU A 208 4.51 8.06 -4.31
C LEU A 208 4.13 8.86 -3.07
N SER A 209 2.84 9.01 -2.76
CA SER A 209 2.35 9.69 -1.56
C SER A 209 2.87 9.07 -0.27
N PRO A 210 2.49 7.81 0.06
CA PRO A 210 3.04 7.13 1.24
C PRO A 210 4.56 6.97 1.16
N MET A 211 5.14 6.63 0.00
CA MET A 211 6.59 6.45 -0.13
C MET A 211 7.37 7.72 0.19
N ALA A 212 6.97 8.87 -0.36
CA ALA A 212 7.63 10.14 -0.12
C ALA A 212 7.46 10.60 1.34
N LEU A 213 6.28 10.36 1.94
CA LEU A 213 6.05 10.61 3.37
C LEU A 213 6.98 9.75 4.24
N GLY A 214 7.10 8.45 3.94
CA GLY A 214 8.05 7.56 4.61
C GLY A 214 9.50 8.02 4.46
N ALA A 215 9.90 8.42 3.25
CA ALA A 215 11.24 8.93 3.00
C ALA A 215 11.52 10.23 3.77
N LEU A 216 10.53 11.11 3.95
CA LEU A 216 10.62 12.30 4.80
C LEU A 216 10.80 11.93 6.28
N MET A 217 10.00 10.99 6.78
CA MET A 217 10.12 10.49 8.15
C MET A 217 11.50 9.90 8.42
N ALA A 218 12.09 9.21 7.44
CA ALA A 218 13.45 8.67 7.54
C ALA A 218 14.53 9.77 7.61
N ARG A 219 14.33 10.94 6.99
CA ARG A 219 15.30 12.06 7.14
C ARG A 219 15.40 12.55 8.58
N GLY A 220 14.31 12.45 9.34
CA GLY A 220 14.26 12.79 10.76
C GLY A 220 14.42 11.60 11.71
N ALA A 221 14.71 10.40 11.19
CA ALA A 221 14.79 9.15 11.95
C ALA A 221 13.54 8.90 12.85
N VAL A 222 12.36 9.33 12.41
CA VAL A 222 11.15 9.40 13.25
C VAL A 222 10.73 8.04 13.82
N LEU A 223 10.92 6.95 13.07
CA LEU A 223 10.56 5.59 13.49
C LEU A 223 11.73 4.83 14.15
N GLU A 224 12.94 5.43 14.16
CA GLU A 224 14.15 4.83 14.75
C GLU A 224 14.50 5.48 16.09
N ASP A 225 14.47 6.81 16.18
CA ASP A 225 14.72 7.58 17.40
C ASP A 225 13.42 7.80 18.18
N VAL A 226 12.91 6.71 18.75
CA VAL A 226 11.67 6.70 19.54
C VAL A 226 11.72 7.64 20.74
N PRO A 227 12.81 7.73 21.54
CA PRO A 227 12.89 8.66 22.67
C PRO A 227 12.68 10.12 22.25
N ALA A 228 13.32 10.57 21.17
CA ALA A 228 13.17 11.94 20.68
C ALA A 228 11.77 12.22 20.12
N HIS A 229 11.06 11.18 19.66
CA HIS A 229 9.79 11.32 18.96
C HIS A 229 8.57 10.77 19.72
N ARG A 230 8.72 10.31 20.96
CA ARG A 230 7.68 9.57 21.71
C ARG A 230 6.31 10.24 21.69
N ARG A 231 6.24 11.54 22.01
CA ARG A 231 4.98 12.29 22.00
C ARG A 231 4.35 12.32 20.61
N ARG A 232 5.16 12.57 19.56
CA ARG A 232 4.68 12.61 18.17
C ARG A 232 4.18 11.23 17.73
N LEU A 233 4.92 10.17 18.03
CA LEU A 233 4.54 8.79 17.69
C LEU A 233 3.23 8.39 18.37
N GLY A 234 3.04 8.72 19.65
CA GLY A 234 1.77 8.46 20.35
C GLY A 234 0.57 9.21 19.73
N TRP A 235 0.77 10.47 19.30
CA TRP A 235 -0.28 11.23 18.61
C TRP A 235 -0.58 10.68 17.22
N LEU A 236 0.45 10.34 16.44
CA LEU A 236 0.30 9.74 15.12
C LEU A 236 -0.40 8.39 15.21
N ALA A 237 -0.04 7.55 16.19
CA ALA A 237 -0.70 6.29 16.44
C ALA A 237 -2.18 6.49 16.77
N ARG A 238 -2.50 7.30 17.79
CA ARG A 238 -3.88 7.50 18.24
C ARG A 238 -4.78 8.09 17.15
N TRP A 239 -4.38 9.21 16.56
CA TRP A 239 -5.21 9.88 15.56
C TRP A 239 -5.18 9.17 14.22
N GLY A 240 -4.04 8.63 13.80
CA GLY A 240 -3.95 7.87 12.55
C GLY A 240 -4.89 6.67 12.56
N LEU A 241 -4.85 5.87 13.64
CA LEU A 241 -5.73 4.72 13.80
C LEU A 241 -7.21 5.14 13.91
N ALA A 242 -7.52 6.19 14.68
CA ALA A 242 -8.89 6.69 14.80
C ALA A 242 -9.44 7.21 13.47
N ILE A 243 -8.68 8.03 12.74
CA ILE A 243 -9.07 8.56 11.43
C ILE A 243 -9.26 7.42 10.43
N GLY A 244 -8.32 6.46 10.40
CA GLY A 244 -8.45 5.27 9.56
C GLY A 244 -9.73 4.51 9.86
N LEU A 245 -9.97 4.15 11.12
CA LEU A 245 -11.15 3.39 11.51
C LEU A 245 -12.45 4.14 11.15
N VAL A 246 -12.58 5.40 11.56
CA VAL A 246 -13.78 6.21 11.33
C VAL A 246 -14.01 6.43 9.83
N GLY A 247 -12.96 6.69 9.06
CA GLY A 247 -13.06 6.94 7.62
C GLY A 247 -13.41 5.70 6.80
N ALA A 248 -13.20 4.49 7.32
CA ALA A 248 -13.66 3.27 6.65
C ALA A 248 -15.14 2.94 6.87
N VAL A 249 -15.75 3.44 7.95
CA VAL A 249 -17.13 3.09 8.32
C VAL A 249 -18.13 3.35 7.18
N PRO A 250 -18.11 4.50 6.47
CA PRO A 250 -19.11 4.78 5.44
C PRO A 250 -19.10 3.77 4.29
N LEU A 251 -17.93 3.42 3.76
CA LEU A 251 -17.83 2.44 2.68
C LEU A 251 -18.12 1.02 3.17
N ALA A 252 -17.63 0.65 4.35
CA ALA A 252 -17.91 -0.65 4.96
C ALA A 252 -19.40 -0.86 5.23
N ALA A 253 -20.15 0.21 5.52
CA ALA A 253 -21.60 0.14 5.70
C ALA A 253 -22.34 -0.29 4.42
N VAL A 254 -21.83 0.02 3.23
CA VAL A 254 -22.42 -0.41 1.94
C VAL A 254 -22.50 -1.92 1.86
N LEU A 255 -21.46 -2.63 2.33
CA LEU A 255 -21.41 -4.10 2.34
C LEU A 255 -22.61 -4.73 3.08
N VAL A 256 -23.15 -4.03 4.09
CA VAL A 256 -24.24 -4.54 4.94
C VAL A 256 -25.59 -3.99 4.50
N LEU A 257 -25.65 -2.69 4.19
CA LEU A 257 -26.91 -1.98 3.97
C LEU A 257 -27.44 -2.16 2.54
N ASP A 258 -26.55 -2.26 1.56
CA ASP A 258 -26.93 -2.38 0.14
C ASP A 258 -25.83 -3.06 -0.70
N PRO A 259 -25.43 -4.31 -0.40
CA PRO A 259 -24.36 -4.99 -1.12
C PRO A 259 -24.64 -5.16 -2.62
N ALA A 260 -25.92 -5.18 -3.01
CA ALA A 260 -26.37 -5.31 -4.39
C ALA A 260 -26.52 -3.97 -5.13
N HIS A 261 -26.25 -2.84 -4.46
CA HIS A 261 -26.46 -1.50 -5.01
C HIS A 261 -27.88 -1.29 -5.56
N ALA A 262 -28.89 -1.87 -4.90
CA ALA A 262 -30.28 -1.78 -5.32
C ALA A 262 -30.92 -0.41 -5.00
N ARG A 263 -30.31 0.36 -4.09
CA ARG A 263 -30.75 1.68 -3.65
C ARG A 263 -29.68 2.75 -3.82
N LEU A 264 -28.41 2.38 -3.67
CA LEU A 264 -27.25 3.25 -3.77
C LEU A 264 -26.40 2.84 -4.98
N ASP A 265 -26.79 3.31 -6.16
CA ASP A 265 -26.11 3.07 -7.45
C ASP A 265 -25.39 4.33 -7.98
N ALA A 266 -25.50 5.46 -7.25
CA ALA A 266 -24.87 6.71 -7.63
C ALA A 266 -23.34 6.63 -7.54
N GLU A 267 -22.68 6.53 -8.71
CA GLU A 267 -21.22 6.43 -8.84
C GLU A 267 -20.48 7.51 -8.04
N ILE A 268 -20.97 8.76 -8.07
CA ILE A 268 -20.35 9.88 -7.35
C ILE A 268 -20.34 9.62 -5.84
N VAL A 269 -21.43 9.09 -5.27
CA VAL A 269 -21.51 8.86 -3.83
C VAL A 269 -20.54 7.75 -3.45
N LEU A 270 -20.63 6.60 -4.12
CA LEU A 270 -19.76 5.45 -3.87
C LEU A 270 -18.28 5.79 -4.07
N GLY A 271 -17.96 6.51 -5.13
CA GLY A 271 -16.61 6.99 -5.41
C GLY A 271 -16.07 7.90 -4.32
N VAL A 272 -16.87 8.83 -3.79
CA VAL A 272 -16.47 9.69 -2.65
C VAL A 272 -16.26 8.87 -1.37
N LEU A 273 -17.13 7.89 -1.07
CA LEU A 273 -16.94 7.00 0.08
C LEU A 273 -15.64 6.19 -0.06
N GLY A 274 -15.35 5.74 -1.28
CA GLY A 274 -14.11 5.06 -1.66
C GLY A 274 -12.87 5.92 -1.45
N VAL A 275 -12.86 7.15 -1.96
CA VAL A 275 -11.77 8.13 -1.75
C VAL A 275 -11.55 8.37 -0.25
N LEU A 276 -12.62 8.54 0.52
CA LEU A 276 -12.54 8.73 1.97
C LEU A 276 -11.92 7.52 2.67
N HIS A 277 -12.34 6.32 2.31
CA HIS A 277 -11.79 5.06 2.84
C HIS A 277 -10.28 4.93 2.55
N GLN A 278 -9.86 5.28 1.33
CA GLN A 278 -8.47 5.22 0.88
C GLN A 278 -7.57 6.27 1.56
N VAL A 279 -7.99 7.52 1.59
CA VAL A 279 -7.20 8.62 2.18
C VAL A 279 -7.12 8.48 3.70
N SER A 280 -8.22 8.08 4.36
CA SER A 280 -8.19 7.75 5.79
C SER A 280 -7.35 6.51 6.08
N GLY A 281 -7.33 5.54 5.18
CA GLY A 281 -6.46 4.37 5.23
C GLY A 281 -4.97 4.70 5.27
N LEU A 282 -4.53 5.72 4.52
CA LEU A 282 -3.17 6.26 4.62
C LEU A 282 -2.86 6.83 6.02
N ALA A 283 -3.81 7.53 6.65
CA ALA A 283 -3.65 7.99 8.03
C ALA A 283 -3.56 6.80 9.00
N GLY A 284 -4.38 5.76 8.78
CA GLY A 284 -4.31 4.49 9.51
C GLY A 284 -2.95 3.82 9.39
N ALA A 285 -2.37 3.78 8.18
CA ALA A 285 -1.04 3.28 7.93
C ALA A 285 0.05 4.05 8.69
N VAL A 286 0.00 5.39 8.68
CA VAL A 286 0.91 6.22 9.49
C VAL A 286 0.74 5.91 10.98
N GLY A 287 -0.49 5.73 11.44
CA GLY A 287 -0.80 5.34 12.81
C GLY A 287 -0.22 3.98 13.20
N LEU A 288 -0.38 2.96 12.35
CA LEU A 288 0.20 1.63 12.55
C LEU A 288 1.73 1.69 12.63
N ALA A 289 2.39 2.38 11.69
CA ALA A 289 3.85 2.54 11.70
C ALA A 289 4.35 3.24 12.98
N ALA A 290 3.63 4.26 13.44
CA ALA A 290 3.97 4.98 14.66
C ALA A 290 3.71 4.16 15.93
N GLY A 291 2.61 3.41 15.97
CA GLY A 291 2.23 2.54 17.08
C GLY A 291 3.23 1.42 17.32
N THR A 292 3.63 0.69 16.27
CA THR A 292 4.62 -0.39 16.42
C THR A 292 5.98 0.14 16.87
N ALA A 293 6.39 1.33 16.44
CA ALA A 293 7.62 1.97 16.89
C ALA A 293 7.53 2.39 18.37
N HIS A 294 6.38 2.95 18.79
CA HIS A 294 6.16 3.40 20.16
C HIS A 294 6.07 2.24 21.16
N ASP A 295 5.31 1.19 20.85
CA ASP A 295 4.96 0.14 21.80
C ASP A 295 6.11 -0.83 22.04
N LEU A 296 6.87 -1.19 21.00
CA LEU A 296 8.06 -2.04 21.16
C LEU A 296 9.14 -1.38 22.02
N TYR A 297 9.26 -0.05 21.93
CA TYR A 297 10.16 0.70 22.83
C TYR A 297 9.69 0.65 24.29
N SER A 298 8.37 0.65 24.51
CA SER A 298 7.81 0.62 25.87
C SER A 298 7.95 -0.74 26.57
N VAL A 299 8.00 -1.83 25.80
CA VAL A 299 8.15 -3.21 26.30
C VAL A 299 9.62 -3.56 26.61
N GLN A 300 10.59 -2.88 25.98
CA GLN A 300 12.03 -3.11 26.17
C GLN A 300 12.63 -2.37 27.38
N ARG A 301 11.84 -1.61 28.12
CA ARG A 301 12.25 -0.94 29.38
C ARG A 301 11.59 -1.63 30.57
#